data_AF-W7VSE1-F1
#
_entry.id   AF-W7VSE1-F1
#
_cell.length_a   1.000
_cell.length_b   1.000
_cell.length_c   1.000
_cell.angle_alpha   90.00
_cell.angle_beta   90.00
_cell.angle_gamma   90.00
#
_symmetry.space_group_name_H-M   'P 1'
#
loop_
_entity.id
_entity.type
_entity.pdbx_description
1 polymer ?
#
loop_
_entity_poly.entity_id
_entity_poly.type
_entity_poly.pdbx_seq_one_letter_code
_entity_poly.pdbx_strand_id
1 'polypeptide(L)' 'MWQAQTPQMFRLGLLREALRAAGDAVTDEASAIEALGHAPRLVPGSLENFKLTWPADFSLAERLLRTR' A
#
# COMPACT_ATOMS: atom_id res chain seq x y z
N MET A 1 -3.33 -15.38 -0.29
CA MET A 1 -2.33 -14.32 -0.57
C MET A 1 -3.05 -12.98 -0.48
N TRP A 2 -2.45 -11.97 0.13
CA TRP A 2 -3.03 -10.61 0.25
C TRP A 2 -2.38 -9.66 -0.76
N GLN A 3 -3.08 -8.61 -1.17
CA GLN A 3 -2.54 -7.51 -1.98
C GLN A 3 -2.38 -6.28 -1.10
N ALA A 4 -1.15 -5.78 -0.93
CA ALA A 4 -0.92 -4.53 -0.23
C ALA A 4 -1.56 -3.37 -1.00
N GLN A 5 -2.40 -2.60 -0.32
CA GLN A 5 -3.07 -1.40 -0.83
C GLN A 5 -2.73 -0.21 0.06
N THR A 6 -3.09 0.99 -0.38
CA THR A 6 -2.98 2.24 0.38
C THR A 6 -4.36 2.84 0.63
N PRO A 7 -4.57 3.69 1.65
CA PRO A 7 -3.57 4.17 2.63
C PRO A 7 -3.05 3.09 3.58
N GLN A 8 -1.76 3.16 3.92
CA GLN A 8 -1.16 2.41 5.02
C GLN A 8 -0.90 3.36 6.19
N MET A 9 -1.37 3.01 7.39
CA MET A 9 -1.35 3.93 8.54
C MET A 9 -0.38 3.45 9.62
N PHE A 10 0.58 4.30 9.95
CA PHE A 10 1.58 4.07 10.99
C PHE A 10 1.81 5.31 11.85
N ARG A 11 2.35 5.12 13.05
CA ARG A 11 2.83 6.25 13.87
C ARG A 11 4.03 6.88 13.18
N LEU A 12 4.02 8.21 13.05
CA LEU A 12 5.06 8.95 12.31
C LEU A 12 6.48 8.64 12.79
N GLY A 13 6.71 8.58 14.10
CA GLY A 13 8.03 8.27 14.66
C GLY A 13 8.55 6.91 14.22
N LEU A 14 7.71 5.88 14.37
CA LEU A 14 8.02 4.51 13.98
C LEU A 14 8.21 4.39 12.46
N LEU A 15 7.33 4.99 11.66
CA LEU A 15 7.46 4.94 10.20
C LEU A 15 8.74 5.60 9.73
N ARG A 16 9.11 6.74 10.32
CA ARG A 16 10.34 7.46 9.95
C ARG A 16 11.60 6.66 10.30
N GLU A 17 11.59 5.93 11.41
CA GLU A 17 12.66 5.00 11.77
C GLU A 17 12.76 3.86 10.75
N ALA A 18 11.62 3.21 10.46
CA ALA A 18 11.54 2.11 9.50
C ALA A 18 12.04 2.52 8.11
N LEU A 19 11.58 3.65 7.58
CA LEU A 19 12.00 4.14 6.26
C LEU A 19 13.47 4.59 6.21
N ARG A 20 14.07 4.96 7.34
CA ARG A 20 15.51 5.28 7.40
C ARG A 20 16.39 4.03 7.43
N ALA A 21 15.91 2.97 8.07
CA ALA A 21 16.59 1.68 8.14
C ALA A 21 16.37 0.82 6.88
N ALA A 22 15.30 1.11 6.14
CA ALA A 22 14.95 0.42 4.90
C ALA A 22 16.04 0.61 3.81
N GLY A 23 16.34 -0.47 3.09
CA GLY A 23 17.10 -0.44 1.86
C GLY A 23 16.21 -0.37 0.62
N ASP A 24 16.82 -0.39 -0.57
CA ASP A 24 16.15 -0.19 -1.87
C ASP A 24 15.11 -1.28 -2.24
N ALA A 25 15.09 -2.40 -1.51
CA ALA A 25 14.17 -3.51 -1.75
C ALA A 25 12.77 -3.29 -1.16
N VAL A 26 12.56 -2.26 -0.34
CA VAL A 26 11.26 -1.94 0.26
C VAL A 26 10.33 -1.37 -0.80
N THR A 27 9.11 -1.91 -0.89
CA THR A 27 8.12 -1.53 -1.92
C THR A 27 6.90 -0.80 -1.36
N ASP A 28 6.69 -0.87 -0.04
CA ASP A 28 5.63 -0.18 0.69
C ASP A 28 6.03 0.10 2.14
N GLU A 29 5.23 0.87 2.87
CA GLU A 29 5.55 1.21 4.26
C GLU A 29 5.44 0.00 5.21
N ALA A 30 4.53 -0.94 4.94
CA ALA A 30 4.35 -2.14 5.74
C ALA A 30 5.60 -3.03 5.73
N SER A 31 6.23 -3.25 4.57
CA SER A 31 7.47 -4.04 4.47
C SER A 31 8.64 -3.39 5.21
N ALA A 32 8.73 -2.05 5.24
CA ALA A 32 9.71 -1.35 6.08
C ALA A 32 9.48 -1.61 7.58
N ILE A 33 8.22 -1.62 8.00
CA ILE A 33 7.82 -1.85 9.39
C ILE A 33 8.07 -3.31 9.81
N GLU A 34 7.80 -4.26 8.91
CA GLU A 34 8.11 -5.68 9.09
C GLU A 34 9.61 -5.94 9.23
N ALA A 35 10.44 -5.22 8.47
CA ALA A 35 11.91 -5.32 8.57
C ALA A 35 12.46 -4.91 9.95
N LEU A 36 11.73 -4.07 10.70
CA LEU A 36 12.03 -3.74 12.10
C LEU A 36 11.47 -4.75 13.11
N GLY A 37 10.85 -5.85 12.65
CA GLY A 37 10.28 -6.90 13.50
C GLY A 37 8.88 -6.61 14.03
N HIS A 38 8.20 -5.58 13.50
CA HIS A 38 6.81 -5.29 13.84
C HIS A 38 5.83 -6.08 12.96
N ALA A 39 4.57 -6.16 13.39
CA ALA A 39 3.50 -6.85 12.66
C ALA A 39 2.36 -5.88 12.33
N PRO A 40 2.36 -5.25 11.14
CA PRO A 40 1.24 -4.46 10.65
C PRO A 40 -0.08 -5.26 10.66
N ARG A 41 -1.20 -4.55 10.86
CA ARG A 41 -2.52 -5.18 10.82
C ARG A 41 -3.06 -5.16 9.40
N LEU A 42 -3.69 -6.25 8.97
CA LEU A 42 -4.44 -6.32 7.72
C LEU A 42 -5.87 -5.81 7.95
N VAL A 43 -6.30 -4.89 7.10
CA VAL A 43 -7.67 -4.40 7.03
C VAL A 43 -8.21 -4.71 5.64
N PRO A 44 -9.38 -5.37 5.50
CA PRO A 44 -9.95 -5.65 4.19
C PRO A 44 -10.19 -4.36 3.38
N GLY A 45 -9.62 -4.29 2.18
CA GLY A 45 -9.82 -3.21 1.22
C GLY A 45 -10.72 -3.62 0.06
N SER A 46 -11.23 -2.63 -0.69
CA SER A 46 -11.99 -2.88 -1.92
C SER A 46 -11.04 -3.18 -3.08
N LEU A 47 -11.41 -4.14 -3.96
CA LEU A 47 -10.71 -4.37 -5.21
C LEU A 47 -10.78 -3.17 -6.16
N GLU A 48 -11.78 -2.28 -5.97
CA GLU A 48 -11.88 -1.03 -6.72
C GLU A 48 -10.77 -0.02 -6.35
N ASN A 49 -10.06 -0.23 -5.24
CA ASN A 49 -8.89 0.57 -4.83
C ASN A 49 -7.59 0.00 -5.42
N PHE A 50 -7.60 -0.29 -6.71
CA PHE A 50 -6.45 -0.82 -7.42
C PHE A 50 -5.52 0.31 -7.89
N LYS A 51 -4.24 -0.03 -8.07
CA LYS A 51 -3.24 0.88 -8.62
C LYS A 51 -3.36 0.95 -10.14
N LEU A 52 -3.56 2.13 -10.69
CA LEU A 52 -3.36 2.42 -12.11
C LEU A 52 -1.86 2.29 -12.44
N THR A 53 -1.49 1.23 -13.16
CA THR A 53 -0.09 0.88 -13.47
C THR A 53 0.15 0.83 -14.99
N TRP A 54 -0.83 0.33 -15.74
CA TRP A 54 -0.74 0.15 -17.19
C TRP A 54 -1.75 1.02 -17.95
N PRO A 55 -1.51 1.34 -19.23
CA PRO A 55 -2.47 2.10 -20.04
C PRO A 55 -3.88 1.49 -20.10
N ALA A 56 -4.01 0.16 -20.02
CA ALA A 56 -5.30 -0.50 -20.04
C ALA A 56 -6.16 -0.22 -18.78
N ASP A 57 -5.51 0.12 -17.67
CA ASP A 57 -6.14 0.33 -16.36
C ASP A 57 -7.07 1.56 -16.36
N PHE A 58 -6.79 2.55 -17.21
CA PHE A 58 -7.60 3.78 -17.33
C PHE A 58 -9.06 3.48 -17.65
N SER A 59 -9.31 2.56 -18.59
CA SER A 59 -10.67 2.21 -18.99
C SER A 59 -11.49 1.64 -17.81
N LEU A 60 -10.84 0.90 -16.90
CA LEU A 60 -11.48 0.35 -15.72
C LEU A 60 -11.71 1.42 -14.66
N ALA A 61 -10.72 2.27 -14.40
CA ALA A 61 -10.83 3.36 -13.44
C ALA A 61 -11.96 4.34 -13.82
N GLU A 62 -12.05 4.72 -15.10
CA GLU A 62 -13.11 5.60 -15.60
C GLU A 62 -14.51 5.00 -15.42
N ARG A 63 -14.68 3.69 -15.67
CA ARG A 63 -15.96 3.02 -15.45
C ARG A 63 -16.34 3.03 -13.97
N LEU A 64 -15.41 2.69 -13.09
CA LEU A 64 -15.65 2.64 -11.64
C LEU A 64 -16.01 4.01 -11.05
N LEU A 65 -15.38 5.09 -11.54
CA LEU A 65 -15.70 6.45 -11.11
C LEU A 65 -17.07 6.93 -11.59
N ARG A 66 -17.59 6.41 -12.71
CA ARG A 66 -18.92 6.78 -13.24
C ARG A 66 -20.08 6.04 -12.58
N THR A 67 -19.81 4.87 -12.01
CA THR A 67 -20.84 4.00 -11.39
C THR A 67 -20.96 4.18 -9.87
N ARG A 68 -20.26 5.17 -9.31
CA ARG A 68 -20.39 5.62 -7.92
C ARG A 68 -21.28 6.85 -7.85
#